data_AF-A0A0B1SZL0-F1
#
_entry.id   AF-A0A0B1SZL0-F1
#
_cell.length_a   1.000
_cell.length_b   1.000
_cell.length_c   1.000
_cell.angle_alpha   90.00
_cell.angle_beta   90.00
_cell.angle_gamma   90.00
#
_symmetry.space_group_name_H-M   'P 1'
#
loop_
_entity.id
_entity.type
_entity.pdbx_description
1 polymer ?
#
loop_
_entity_poly.entity_id
_entity_poly.type
_entity_poly.pdbx_seq_one_letter_code
_entity_poly.pdbx_strand_id
1 'polypeptide(L)'
;MAHLLVGPLAHWTDLRPDSNVVYQVDRAQDSAEIVIGALSTCQNVSSRHALRSARDIAAATDGSLYVIESDGKKLNQIRRLSPDRTSFPVFAGQKTACSCDVAACGCDDNASPSSIISSKIALFSSPASVSVDASGRVYVADAANAKVKRIVPRAARYDSVSRQYTVVDADRNELYLFNRYGLHTSTQSLITGAVLYNFTYNVDTSSFTPQKMHTCHTSYC
;
A
#
# COMPACT_ATOMS: atom_id res chain seq x y z
N MET A 1 -3.27 25.67 -11.38
CA MET A 1 -2.78 24.27 -11.32
C MET A 1 -1.60 24.26 -10.37
N ALA A 2 -1.76 23.67 -9.18
CA ALA A 2 -0.65 23.50 -8.25
C ALA A 2 0.30 22.46 -8.85
N HIS A 3 1.46 22.90 -9.29
CA HIS A 3 2.50 21.99 -9.73
C HIS A 3 3.34 21.59 -8.52
N LEU A 4 3.31 20.30 -8.14
CA LEU A 4 4.40 19.70 -7.39
C LEU A 4 5.59 19.62 -8.36
N LEU A 5 6.37 20.68 -8.48
CA LEU A 5 7.49 20.72 -9.42
C LEU A 5 8.65 19.91 -8.88
N VAL A 6 8.82 18.72 -9.45
CA VAL A 6 10.14 18.26 -9.91
C VAL A 6 10.39 19.00 -11.22
N GLY A 7 11.22 20.03 -11.20
CA GLY A 7 11.53 20.88 -12.35
C GLY A 7 13.02 20.77 -12.74
N PRO A 8 13.36 20.85 -14.03
CA PRO A 8 14.70 20.60 -14.52
C PRO A 8 15.63 21.80 -14.29
N LEU A 9 16.91 21.49 -14.07
CA LEU A 9 18.08 22.38 -14.04
C LEU A 9 18.23 23.30 -12.81
N ALA A 10 18.59 22.68 -11.68
CA ALA A 10 19.64 23.20 -10.80
C ALA A 10 20.22 22.02 -10.03
N HIS A 11 21.54 21.84 -10.17
CA HIS A 11 22.42 20.93 -9.43
C HIS A 11 21.78 19.81 -8.59
N TRP A 12 21.94 18.59 -9.11
CA TRP A 12 21.67 17.34 -8.43
C TRP A 12 22.47 17.20 -7.12
N THR A 13 21.87 17.57 -6.00
CA THR A 13 22.18 16.98 -4.69
C THR A 13 20.90 16.92 -3.87
N ASP A 14 20.34 15.71 -3.75
CA ASP A 14 19.64 15.23 -2.56
C ASP A 14 18.45 16.09 -2.07
N LEU A 15 17.26 15.93 -2.68
CA LEU A 15 16.00 16.33 -2.04
C LEU A 15 15.64 15.33 -0.93
N ARG A 16 16.48 15.24 0.11
CA ARG A 16 16.12 14.58 1.36
C ARG A 16 15.20 15.50 2.15
N PRO A 17 14.13 14.98 2.77
CA PRO A 17 13.38 15.71 3.77
C PRO A 17 14.24 15.82 5.05
N ASP A 18 15.22 16.72 5.04
CA ASP A 18 16.20 16.91 6.13
C ASP A 18 15.57 17.44 7.44
N SER A 19 14.28 17.75 7.45
CA SER A 19 13.58 18.32 8.61
C SER A 19 12.35 17.54 9.08
N ASN A 20 12.06 16.33 8.58
CA ASN A 20 10.77 15.63 8.85
C ASN A 20 9.55 16.54 8.57
N VAL A 21 9.67 17.41 7.58
CA VAL A 21 8.61 18.33 7.14
C VAL A 21 8.50 18.22 5.63
N VAL A 22 7.25 18.25 5.13
CA VAL A 22 6.94 18.31 3.70
C VAL A 22 6.21 19.62 3.42
N TYR A 23 6.76 20.37 2.47
CA TYR A 23 6.19 21.64 2.02
C TYR A 23 5.45 21.48 0.70
N GLN A 24 4.36 22.23 0.54
CA GLN A 24 3.79 22.53 -0.76
C GLN A 24 4.18 23.96 -1.13
N VAL A 25 4.75 24.12 -2.33
CA VAL A 25 5.19 25.41 -2.85
C VAL A 25 4.21 25.86 -3.95
N ASP A 26 3.62 27.03 -3.77
CA ASP A 26 2.86 27.72 -4.80
C ASP A 26 3.79 28.73 -5.51
N ARG A 27 4.16 28.42 -6.76
CA ARG A 27 5.03 29.29 -7.56
C ARG A 27 4.32 30.54 -8.10
N ALA A 28 3.00 30.53 -8.22
CA ALA A 28 2.26 31.69 -8.69
C ALA A 28 2.14 32.75 -7.59
N GLN A 29 2.04 32.30 -6.34
CA GLN A 29 1.94 33.16 -5.16
C GLN A 29 3.26 33.36 -4.43
N ASP A 30 4.34 32.74 -4.89
CA ASP A 30 5.66 32.71 -4.25
C ASP A 30 5.59 32.36 -2.76
N SER A 31 4.77 31.35 -2.43
CA SER A 31 4.46 30.97 -1.06
C SER A 31 4.70 29.48 -0.81
N ALA A 32 4.96 29.11 0.44
CA ALA A 32 5.14 27.72 0.86
C ALA A 32 4.32 27.43 2.13
N GLU A 33 3.65 26.29 2.13
CA GLU A 33 2.83 25.81 3.25
C GLU A 33 3.37 24.45 3.75
N ILE A 34 3.39 24.24 5.07
CA ILE A 34 3.66 22.93 5.65
C ILE A 34 2.42 22.04 5.48
N VAL A 35 2.59 20.91 4.81
CA VAL A 35 1.50 19.93 4.60
C VAL A 35 1.61 18.78 5.59
N ILE A 36 2.83 18.35 5.91
CA ILE A 36 3.13 17.23 6.80
C ILE A 36 4.32 17.61 7.70
N GLY A 37 4.28 17.22 8.97
CA GLY A 37 5.33 17.46 9.94
C GLY A 37 5.09 18.72 10.78
N ALA A 38 6.06 19.02 11.64
CA ALA A 38 6.15 20.27 12.38
C ALA A 38 7.61 20.71 12.43
N LEU A 39 7.81 22.03 12.34
CA LEU A 39 9.09 22.63 12.63
C LEU A 39 9.40 22.52 14.12
N SER A 40 10.64 22.16 14.45
CA SER A 40 11.12 22.09 15.84
C SER A 40 11.09 23.44 16.55
N THR A 41 11.01 24.55 15.83
CA THR A 41 10.85 25.91 16.36
C THR A 41 9.41 26.24 16.78
N CYS A 42 8.43 25.42 16.38
CA CYS A 42 7.01 25.58 16.70
C CYS A 42 6.53 24.55 17.73
N GLN A 43 7.28 24.38 18.83
CA GLN A 43 7.09 23.31 19.85
C GLN A 43 5.67 23.23 20.47
N ASN A 44 4.86 24.29 20.35
CA ASN A 44 3.50 24.34 20.91
C ASN A 44 2.37 24.20 19.88
N VAL A 45 2.68 23.92 18.60
CA VAL A 45 1.66 23.64 17.59
C VAL A 45 1.64 22.14 17.33
N SER A 46 0.57 21.47 17.78
CA SER A 46 0.33 20.06 17.45
C SER A 46 0.25 19.92 15.93
N SER A 47 1.25 19.29 15.31
CA SER A 47 1.18 18.95 13.89
C SER A 47 0.06 17.96 13.68
N ARG A 48 -0.92 18.31 12.84
CA ARG A 48 -2.02 17.41 12.46
C ARG A 48 -1.50 16.08 11.87
N HIS A 49 -0.33 16.11 11.24
CA HIS A 49 0.33 14.96 10.63
C HIS A 49 1.80 14.88 11.05
N ALA A 50 2.09 14.25 12.19
CA ALA A 50 3.48 14.02 12.62
C ALA A 50 4.23 13.19 11.57
N LEU A 51 5.53 13.47 11.36
CA LEU A 51 6.39 12.75 10.42
C LEU A 51 7.73 12.44 11.10
N ARG A 52 8.30 11.27 10.83
CA ARG A 52 9.49 10.76 11.50
C ARG A 52 10.43 10.06 10.54
N SER A 53 11.70 10.45 10.59
CA SER A 53 12.78 9.87 9.77
C SER A 53 12.38 9.74 8.30
N ALA A 54 11.83 10.83 7.75
CA ALA A 54 11.37 10.84 6.38
C ALA A 54 12.54 10.57 5.41
N ARG A 55 12.30 9.76 4.37
CA ARG A 55 13.34 9.42 3.37
C ARG A 55 13.03 9.93 1.97
N ASP A 56 11.81 9.72 1.51
CA ASP A 56 11.37 10.08 0.16
C ASP A 56 9.87 10.35 0.15
N ILE A 57 9.41 11.08 -0.87
CA ILE A 57 7.99 11.41 -1.08
C ILE A 57 7.57 11.13 -2.53
N ALA A 58 6.32 10.77 -2.74
CA ALA A 58 5.71 10.69 -4.07
C ALA A 58 4.27 11.18 -4.07
N ALA A 59 3.88 11.87 -5.13
CA ALA A 59 2.49 12.27 -5.35
C ALA A 59 1.79 11.31 -6.32
N ALA A 60 0.54 11.00 -6.03
CA ALA A 60 -0.36 10.29 -6.94
C ALA A 60 -1.23 11.28 -7.72
N THR A 61 -1.78 10.81 -8.84
CA THR A 61 -2.68 11.59 -9.71
C THR A 61 -4.01 11.94 -9.04
N ASP A 62 -4.39 11.23 -7.98
CA ASP A 62 -5.59 11.53 -7.18
C ASP A 62 -5.35 12.63 -6.13
N GLY A 63 -4.13 13.18 -6.05
CA GLY A 63 -3.74 14.18 -5.05
C GLY A 63 -3.23 13.60 -3.73
N SER A 64 -3.19 12.28 -3.57
CA SER A 64 -2.58 11.65 -2.39
C SER A 64 -1.07 11.85 -2.39
N LEU A 65 -0.48 11.99 -1.20
CA LEU A 65 0.98 11.97 -1.03
C LEU A 65 1.40 10.71 -0.28
N TYR A 66 2.47 10.06 -0.74
CA TYR A 66 3.09 8.92 -0.09
C TYR A 66 4.44 9.36 0.46
N VAL A 67 4.74 9.00 1.70
CA VAL A 67 5.99 9.37 2.36
C VAL A 67 6.59 8.13 2.99
N ILE A 68 7.88 7.89 2.75
CA ILE A 68 8.62 6.84 3.44
C ILE A 68 9.10 7.39 4.79
N GLU A 69 8.78 6.67 5.86
CA GLU A 69 9.40 6.83 7.18
C GLU A 69 10.36 5.66 7.40
N SER A 70 11.66 5.94 7.47
CA SER A 70 12.65 4.91 7.78
C SER A 70 13.81 5.40 8.65
N ASP A 71 13.97 4.76 9.81
CA ASP A 71 15.16 4.89 10.66
C ASP A 71 16.25 3.84 10.32
N GLY A 72 16.02 3.00 9.31
CA GLY A 72 16.89 1.87 8.95
C GLY A 72 16.88 0.73 9.97
N LYS A 73 16.01 0.80 10.98
CA LYS A 73 15.97 -0.09 12.14
C LYS A 73 14.56 -0.66 12.32
N LYS A 74 13.76 -0.12 13.23
CA LYS A 74 12.41 -0.65 13.54
C LYS A 74 11.30 0.08 12.79
N LEU A 75 11.55 1.32 12.39
CA LEU A 75 10.62 2.12 11.62
C LEU A 75 11.01 1.96 10.16
N ASN A 76 10.20 1.24 9.40
CA ASN A 76 10.32 1.12 7.95
C ASN A 76 8.90 0.99 7.39
N GLN A 77 8.28 2.13 7.07
CA GLN A 77 6.89 2.15 6.62
C GLN A 77 6.65 3.25 5.59
N ILE A 78 5.55 3.13 4.88
CA ILE A 78 5.03 4.12 3.94
C ILE A 78 3.74 4.65 4.53
N ARG A 79 3.63 5.97 4.64
CA ARG A 79 2.41 6.66 5.04
C ARG A 79 1.76 7.34 3.84
N ARG A 80 0.45 7.43 3.86
CA ARG A 80 -0.33 8.08 2.79
C ARG A 80 -1.14 9.22 3.36
N LEU A 81 -0.92 10.43 2.85
CA LEU A 81 -1.79 11.57 3.10
C LEU A 81 -2.94 11.51 2.10
N SER A 82 -4.17 11.58 2.60
CA SER A 82 -5.35 11.65 1.77
C SER A 82 -5.40 12.96 0.97
N PRO A 83 -6.05 12.98 -0.22
CA PRO A 83 -6.13 14.20 -1.05
C PRO A 83 -6.78 15.40 -0.35
N ASP A 84 -7.73 15.14 0.54
CA ASP A 84 -8.39 16.15 1.38
C ASP A 84 -7.54 16.60 2.59
N ARG A 85 -6.34 16.03 2.76
CA ARG A 85 -5.40 16.28 3.85
C ARG A 85 -6.00 16.07 5.24
N THR A 86 -6.99 15.19 5.39
CA THR A 86 -7.60 14.91 6.71
C THR A 86 -6.98 13.69 7.41
N SER A 87 -6.32 12.81 6.65
CA SER A 87 -5.87 11.51 7.14
C SER A 87 -4.46 11.19 6.66
N PHE A 88 -3.58 10.75 7.57
CA PHE A 88 -2.21 10.36 7.24
C PHE A 88 -1.85 8.98 7.82
N PRO A 89 -2.57 7.88 7.57
CA PRO A 89 -2.28 6.59 8.21
C PRO A 89 -1.05 5.90 7.63
N VAL A 90 -0.63 4.81 8.29
CA VAL A 90 0.25 3.81 7.70
C VAL A 90 -0.47 3.17 6.52
N PHE A 91 0.15 3.26 5.35
CA PHE A 91 -0.34 2.67 4.11
C PHE A 91 0.25 1.28 3.87
N ALA A 92 1.55 1.14 4.17
CA ALA A 92 2.26 -0.12 4.08
C ALA A 92 3.43 -0.16 5.06
N GLY A 93 3.86 -1.35 5.45
CA GLY A 93 4.99 -1.54 6.36
C GLY A 93 4.53 -1.80 7.78
N GLN A 94 4.78 -3.01 8.26
CA GLN A 94 4.60 -3.34 9.67
C GLN A 94 5.83 -2.95 10.48
N LYS A 95 5.60 -2.39 11.67
CA LYS A 95 6.67 -2.18 12.65
C LYS A 95 7.24 -3.51 13.11
N THR A 96 8.56 -3.66 13.03
CA THR A 96 9.27 -4.87 13.44
C THR A 96 9.59 -4.87 14.95
N ALA A 97 9.61 -6.07 15.55
CA ALA A 97 9.92 -6.23 16.98
C ALA A 97 11.42 -6.03 17.28
N CYS A 98 12.27 -6.44 16.34
CA CYS A 98 13.72 -6.31 16.35
C CYS A 98 14.18 -5.25 15.34
N SER A 99 15.47 -4.93 15.36
CA SER A 99 16.08 -3.92 14.49
C SER A 99 16.53 -4.56 13.18
N CYS A 100 16.15 -3.97 12.03
CA CYS A 100 16.44 -4.53 10.71
C CYS A 100 17.91 -4.43 10.26
N ASP A 101 18.74 -3.69 11.00
CA ASP A 101 20.20 -3.71 10.86
C ASP A 101 20.83 -4.99 11.46
N VAL A 102 20.05 -5.82 12.17
CA VAL A 102 20.48 -7.13 12.67
C VAL A 102 19.99 -8.23 11.73
N ALA A 103 20.94 -9.00 11.16
CA ALA A 103 20.64 -10.03 10.15
C ALA A 103 19.61 -11.09 10.61
N ALA A 104 19.59 -11.43 11.91
CA ALA A 104 18.66 -12.41 12.46
C ALA A 104 17.21 -11.91 12.58
N CYS A 105 16.94 -10.61 12.36
CA CYS A 105 15.62 -10.03 12.57
C CYS A 105 14.57 -10.46 11.52
N GLY A 106 15.02 -10.88 10.32
CA GLY A 106 14.11 -11.35 9.27
C GLY A 106 13.16 -10.26 8.76
N CYS A 107 13.71 -9.09 8.38
CA CYS A 107 12.92 -7.96 7.87
C CYS A 107 12.57 -8.06 6.38
N ASP A 108 12.16 -9.24 5.93
CA ASP A 108 11.69 -9.45 4.57
C ASP A 108 10.48 -10.41 4.53
N ASP A 109 9.81 -10.44 3.38
CA ASP A 109 8.58 -11.21 3.20
C ASP A 109 8.83 -12.62 2.65
N ASN A 110 10.07 -13.14 2.69
CA ASN A 110 10.40 -14.42 2.05
C ASN A 110 9.70 -15.62 2.70
N ALA A 111 9.35 -15.49 3.99
CA ALA A 111 8.62 -16.52 4.72
C ALA A 111 7.12 -16.58 4.34
N SER A 112 6.61 -15.65 3.53
CA SER A 112 5.22 -15.66 3.14
C SER A 112 4.91 -16.83 2.18
N PRO A 113 3.87 -17.63 2.46
CA PRO A 113 3.45 -18.71 1.56
C PRO A 113 2.80 -18.19 0.27
N SER A 114 2.47 -16.90 0.19
CA SER A 114 1.88 -16.24 -0.97
C SER A 114 2.78 -15.10 -1.46
N SER A 115 2.91 -15.00 -2.79
CA SER A 115 3.55 -13.84 -3.44
C SER A 115 2.72 -12.55 -3.32
N ILE A 116 1.46 -12.68 -2.93
CA ILE A 116 0.55 -11.56 -2.65
C ILE A 116 0.27 -11.54 -1.16
N ILE A 117 0.72 -10.48 -0.50
CA ILE A 117 0.52 -10.23 0.92
C ILE A 117 -0.17 -8.88 1.13
N SER A 118 -0.77 -8.70 2.31
CA SER A 118 -1.29 -7.40 2.70
C SER A 118 -0.16 -6.38 2.82
N SER A 119 -0.40 -5.17 2.32
CA SER A 119 0.55 -4.06 2.47
C SER A 119 0.79 -3.70 3.93
N LYS A 120 -0.19 -3.93 4.82
CA LYS A 120 -0.12 -3.61 6.26
C LYS A 120 0.89 -4.49 7.00
N ILE A 121 1.06 -5.73 6.56
CA ILE A 121 2.00 -6.68 7.16
C ILE A 121 3.31 -6.81 6.38
N ALA A 122 3.41 -6.13 5.23
CA ALA A 122 4.64 -6.12 4.44
C ALA A 122 5.81 -5.62 5.29
N LEU A 123 6.95 -6.29 5.19
CA LEU A 123 8.17 -5.92 5.88
C LEU A 123 9.10 -5.16 4.95
N PHE A 124 9.70 -4.08 5.42
CA PHE A 124 10.70 -3.32 4.67
C PHE A 124 11.98 -3.23 5.49
N SER A 125 13.12 -3.10 4.80
CA SER A 125 14.42 -2.87 5.40
C SER A 125 15.13 -1.73 4.69
N SER A 126 15.23 -0.59 5.37
CA SER A 126 15.79 0.67 4.84
C SER A 126 15.24 1.05 3.46
N PRO A 127 13.91 1.18 3.29
CA PRO A 127 13.35 1.61 2.01
C PRO A 127 13.84 3.01 1.66
N ALA A 128 14.34 3.17 0.44
CA ALA A 128 15.07 4.36 0.02
C ALA A 128 14.24 5.30 -0.86
N SER A 129 13.31 4.77 -1.65
CA SER A 129 12.50 5.58 -2.57
C SER A 129 11.12 4.99 -2.83
N VAL A 130 10.15 5.87 -3.11
CA VAL A 130 8.77 5.53 -3.46
C VAL A 130 8.37 6.24 -4.76
N SER A 131 7.59 5.55 -5.60
CA SER A 131 6.95 6.17 -6.78
C SER A 131 5.53 5.63 -6.96
N VAL A 132 4.68 6.38 -7.64
CA VAL A 132 3.29 6.00 -7.92
C VAL A 132 3.02 6.16 -9.41
N ASP A 133 2.41 5.15 -10.04
CA ASP A 133 1.99 5.24 -11.43
C ASP A 133 0.56 5.79 -11.59
N ALA A 134 0.18 6.10 -12.82
CA ALA A 134 -1.15 6.65 -13.14
C ALA A 134 -2.33 5.71 -12.82
N SER A 135 -2.07 4.41 -12.58
CA SER A 135 -3.07 3.44 -12.14
C SER A 135 -3.16 3.32 -10.61
N GLY A 136 -2.39 4.13 -9.88
CA GLY A 136 -2.34 4.12 -8.42
C GLY A 136 -1.50 2.99 -7.83
N ARG A 137 -0.67 2.30 -8.63
CA ARG A 137 0.27 1.29 -8.09
C ARG A 137 1.46 2.01 -7.50
N VAL A 138 1.87 1.59 -6.30
CA VAL A 138 2.99 2.17 -5.56
C VAL A 138 4.18 1.23 -5.65
N TYR A 139 5.34 1.75 -6.02
CA TYR A 139 6.60 1.02 -6.12
C TYR A 139 7.55 1.54 -5.05
N VAL A 140 8.14 0.63 -4.28
CA VAL A 140 9.05 0.95 -3.19
C VAL A 140 10.38 0.26 -3.43
N ALA A 141 11.47 1.04 -3.44
CA ALA A 141 12.82 0.53 -3.45
C ALA A 141 13.21 0.11 -2.03
N ASP A 142 13.09 -1.19 -1.74
CA ASP A 142 13.40 -1.81 -0.45
C ASP A 142 14.90 -2.15 -0.41
N ALA A 143 15.72 -1.13 -0.16
CA ALA A 143 17.12 -1.11 -0.55
C ALA A 143 17.97 -2.17 0.15
N ALA A 144 17.85 -2.34 1.47
CA ALA A 144 18.64 -3.33 2.19
C ALA A 144 18.20 -4.77 1.90
N ASN A 145 16.98 -4.96 1.40
CA ASN A 145 16.50 -6.25 0.91
C ASN A 145 16.81 -6.49 -0.58
N ALA A 146 17.47 -5.54 -1.26
CA ALA A 146 17.77 -5.58 -2.69
C ALA A 146 16.56 -5.89 -3.58
N LYS A 147 15.38 -5.33 -3.22
CA LYS A 147 14.10 -5.60 -3.91
C LYS A 147 13.39 -4.31 -4.30
N VAL A 148 12.61 -4.39 -5.38
CA VAL A 148 11.56 -3.41 -5.68
C VAL A 148 10.23 -4.07 -5.40
N LYS A 149 9.48 -3.54 -4.42
CA LYS A 149 8.17 -4.06 -4.04
C LYS A 149 7.08 -3.23 -4.69
N ARG A 150 6.07 -3.91 -5.24
CA ARG A 150 4.90 -3.27 -5.87
C ARG A 150 3.67 -3.51 -5.02
N ILE A 151 3.05 -2.44 -4.55
CA ILE A 151 1.78 -2.44 -3.85
C ILE A 151 0.70 -2.05 -4.86
N VAL A 152 -0.30 -2.93 -4.99
CA VAL A 152 -1.40 -2.73 -5.94
C VAL A 152 -2.66 -2.32 -5.17
N PRO A 153 -3.45 -1.36 -5.70
CA PRO A 153 -4.78 -1.10 -5.15
C PRO A 153 -5.65 -2.35 -5.19
N ARG A 154 -6.52 -2.49 -4.20
CA ARG A 154 -7.58 -3.50 -4.24
C ARG A 154 -8.60 -3.09 -5.28
N ALA A 155 -8.42 -3.60 -6.49
CA ALA A 155 -9.25 -3.31 -7.65
C ALA A 155 -9.58 -4.60 -8.41
N ALA A 156 -10.73 -4.60 -9.07
CA ALA A 156 -11.11 -5.70 -9.96
C ALA A 156 -10.19 -5.74 -11.17
N ARG A 157 -9.65 -6.93 -11.48
CA ARG A 157 -8.83 -7.18 -12.65
C ARG A 157 -9.57 -8.12 -13.60
N TYR A 158 -9.78 -7.66 -14.82
CA TYR A 158 -10.38 -8.48 -15.87
C TYR A 158 -9.33 -9.35 -16.55
N ASP A 159 -9.59 -10.65 -16.62
CA ASP A 159 -8.85 -11.60 -17.46
C ASP A 159 -9.68 -11.92 -18.71
N SER A 160 -9.14 -11.56 -19.87
CA SER A 160 -9.78 -11.79 -21.17
C SER A 160 -9.84 -13.26 -21.57
N VAL A 161 -8.94 -14.10 -21.04
CA VAL A 161 -8.87 -15.53 -21.39
C VAL A 161 -9.98 -16.29 -20.67
N SER A 162 -10.06 -16.16 -19.34
CA SER A 162 -11.14 -16.75 -18.54
C SER A 162 -12.45 -15.96 -18.60
N ARG A 163 -12.44 -14.75 -19.19
CA ARG A 163 -13.57 -13.80 -19.24
C ARG A 163 -14.15 -13.51 -17.86
N GLN A 164 -13.26 -13.33 -16.88
CA GLN A 164 -13.60 -13.23 -15.46
C GLN A 164 -12.94 -12.01 -14.83
N TYR A 165 -13.59 -11.43 -13.82
CA TYR A 165 -12.98 -10.44 -12.94
C TYR A 165 -12.46 -11.12 -11.67
N THR A 166 -11.31 -10.64 -11.21
CA THR A 166 -10.67 -11.08 -9.96
C THR A 166 -10.49 -9.90 -9.02
N VAL A 167 -10.81 -10.09 -7.74
CA VAL A 167 -10.54 -9.12 -6.67
C VAL A 167 -9.77 -9.84 -5.58
N VAL A 168 -8.56 -9.36 -5.30
CA VAL A 168 -7.69 -9.96 -4.28
C VAL A 168 -7.88 -9.24 -2.95
N ASP A 169 -8.10 -10.00 -1.88
CA ASP A 169 -8.10 -9.52 -0.50
C ASP A 169 -7.02 -10.23 0.31
N ALA A 170 -5.84 -9.64 0.27
CA ALA A 170 -4.69 -10.16 1.00
C ALA A 170 -4.80 -9.96 2.52
N ASP A 171 -5.70 -9.09 3.01
CA ASP A 171 -5.98 -9.00 4.45
C ASP A 171 -6.73 -10.24 4.94
N ARG A 172 -7.58 -10.82 4.09
CA ARG A 172 -8.38 -12.03 4.39
C ARG A 172 -7.80 -13.33 3.85
N ASN A 173 -6.72 -13.27 3.07
CA ASN A 173 -6.21 -14.40 2.29
C ASN A 173 -7.25 -15.00 1.35
N GLU A 174 -8.06 -14.15 0.70
CA GLU A 174 -9.17 -14.54 -0.17
C GLU A 174 -9.07 -13.92 -1.56
N LEU A 175 -9.43 -14.71 -2.57
CA LEU A 175 -9.60 -14.28 -3.96
C LEU A 175 -11.07 -14.37 -4.33
N TYR A 176 -11.68 -13.25 -4.68
CA TYR A 176 -13.06 -13.20 -5.17
C TYR A 176 -13.08 -13.22 -6.69
N LEU A 177 -13.93 -14.06 -7.24
CA LEU A 177 -14.03 -14.36 -8.66
C LEU A 177 -15.42 -13.97 -9.15
N PHE A 178 -15.52 -13.16 -10.19
CA PHE A 178 -16.79 -12.68 -10.73
C PHE A 178 -16.88 -12.95 -12.22
N ASN A 179 -18.03 -13.39 -12.73
CA ASN A 179 -18.20 -13.58 -14.17
C ASN A 179 -18.10 -12.25 -14.94
N ARG A 180 -18.12 -12.31 -16.28
CA ARG A 180 -18.07 -11.12 -17.16
C ARG A 180 -19.18 -10.07 -16.92
N TYR A 181 -20.24 -10.43 -16.19
CA TYR A 181 -21.36 -9.55 -15.85
C TYR A 181 -21.22 -8.95 -14.44
N GLY A 182 -20.14 -9.26 -13.72
CA GLY A 182 -19.89 -8.75 -12.37
C GLY A 182 -20.59 -9.54 -11.26
N LEU A 183 -21.16 -10.71 -11.54
CA LEU A 183 -21.75 -11.57 -10.50
C LEU A 183 -20.66 -12.43 -9.84
N HIS A 184 -20.64 -12.46 -8.51
CA HIS A 184 -19.66 -13.18 -7.70
C HIS A 184 -19.88 -14.69 -7.84
N THR A 185 -18.98 -15.42 -8.48
CA THR A 185 -19.13 -16.86 -8.74
C THR A 185 -18.50 -17.72 -7.65
N SER A 186 -17.36 -17.31 -7.09
CA SER A 186 -16.69 -18.08 -6.04
C SER A 186 -15.70 -17.25 -5.24
N THR A 187 -15.45 -17.68 -4.01
CA THR A 187 -14.31 -17.22 -3.21
C THR A 187 -13.31 -18.35 -3.08
N GLN A 188 -12.04 -18.08 -3.30
CA GLN A 188 -10.93 -19.02 -3.15
C GLN A 188 -9.94 -18.56 -2.09
N SER A 189 -9.19 -19.49 -1.49
CA SER A 189 -8.05 -19.16 -0.64
C SER A 189 -6.88 -18.68 -1.49
N LEU A 190 -6.25 -17.55 -1.12
CA LEU A 190 -5.01 -17.08 -1.74
C LEU A 190 -3.80 -17.96 -1.43
N ILE A 191 -3.86 -18.76 -0.37
CA ILE A 191 -2.75 -19.63 0.05
C ILE A 191 -2.83 -20.97 -0.65
N THR A 192 -4.00 -21.63 -0.60
CA THR A 192 -4.15 -23.00 -1.11
C THR A 192 -4.76 -23.07 -2.50
N GLY A 193 -5.36 -21.99 -3.01
CA GLY A 193 -6.15 -21.99 -4.24
C GLY A 193 -7.49 -22.73 -4.14
N ALA A 194 -7.82 -23.30 -2.97
CA ALA A 194 -9.05 -24.04 -2.77
C ALA A 194 -10.29 -23.13 -2.79
N VAL A 195 -11.38 -23.61 -3.39
CA VAL A 195 -12.68 -22.92 -3.34
C VAL A 195 -13.26 -23.00 -1.93
N LEU A 196 -13.48 -21.85 -1.32
CA LEU A 196 -14.08 -21.70 0.02
C LEU A 196 -15.60 -21.57 -0.07
N TYR A 197 -16.07 -20.83 -1.07
CA TYR A 197 -17.48 -20.55 -1.31
C TYR A 197 -17.79 -20.60 -2.79
N ASN A 198 -18.93 -21.17 -3.16
CA ASN A 198 -19.43 -21.20 -4.52
C ASN A 198 -20.83 -20.58 -4.56
N PHE A 199 -21.09 -19.77 -5.58
CA PHE A 199 -22.32 -18.99 -5.70
C PHE A 199 -22.97 -19.31 -7.04
N THR A 200 -24.28 -19.55 -7.00
CA THR A 200 -25.10 -19.80 -8.19
C THR A 200 -26.23 -18.80 -8.25
N TYR A 201 -26.66 -18.47 -9.46
CA TYR A 201 -27.69 -17.46 -9.71
C TYR A 201 -28.75 -18.04 -10.64
N ASN A 202 -30.02 -17.87 -10.27
CA ASN A 202 -31.14 -18.12 -11.16
C ASN A 202 -31.54 -16.82 -11.85
N VAL A 203 -32.00 -16.94 -13.10
CA VAL A 203 -32.42 -15.80 -13.94
C VAL A 203 -33.65 -15.06 -13.39
N ASP A 204 -34.38 -15.65 -12.44
CA ASP A 204 -35.70 -15.16 -12.03
C ASP A 204 -35.76 -14.41 -10.69
N THR A 205 -34.68 -14.29 -9.91
CA THR A 205 -34.80 -13.65 -8.61
C THR A 205 -33.62 -12.77 -8.22
N SER A 206 -33.99 -11.56 -7.79
CA SER A 206 -33.31 -10.73 -6.80
C SER A 206 -33.11 -11.41 -5.43
N SER A 207 -33.11 -12.75 -5.34
CA SER A 207 -32.95 -13.49 -4.08
C SER A 207 -31.65 -14.31 -4.07
N PHE A 208 -30.80 -13.98 -3.11
CA PHE A 208 -29.46 -14.52 -2.88
C PHE A 208 -29.52 -15.68 -1.87
N THR A 209 -28.96 -16.83 -2.22
CA THR A 209 -28.68 -17.91 -1.25
C THR A 209 -27.20 -18.32 -1.36
N PRO A 210 -26.35 -17.94 -0.40
CA PRO A 210 -24.96 -18.40 -0.38
C PRO A 210 -24.93 -19.88 0.03
N GLN A 211 -24.43 -20.76 -0.84
CA GLN A 211 -24.16 -22.14 -0.45
C GLN A 211 -22.74 -22.23 0.11
N LYS A 212 -22.63 -22.39 1.43
CA LYS A 212 -21.35 -22.70 2.08
C LYS A 212 -20.98 -24.14 1.73
N MET A 213 -19.88 -24.33 1.00
CA MET A 213 -19.32 -25.67 0.82
C MET A 213 -18.76 -26.10 2.17
N HIS A 214 -19.41 -27.07 2.81
CA HIS A 214 -18.79 -27.80 3.91
C HIS A 214 -17.62 -28.58 3.31
N THR A 215 -16.40 -28.18 3.64
CA THR A 215 -15.22 -29.01 3.42
C THR A 215 -15.43 -30.31 4.19
N CYS A 216 -15.81 -31.37 3.48
CA CYS A 216 -15.81 -32.71 4.02
C CYS A 216 -14.34 -33.10 4.20
N HIS A 217 -13.80 -32.88 5.40
CA HIS A 217 -12.56 -33.53 5.79
C HIS A 217 -12.90 -35.02 5.97
N THR A 218 -12.45 -35.83 5.02
CA THR A 218 -12.38 -37.28 5.13
C THR A 218 -11.60 -37.67 6.39
N SER A 219 -12.26 -38.34 7.34
CA SER A 219 -11.78 -39.26 8.41
C SER A 219 -12.97 -39.44 9.36
N TYR A 220 -13.78 -40.49 9.40
CA TYR A 220 -13.57 -41.95 9.35
C TYR A 220 -14.87 -42.62 8.83
N CYS A 221 -14.76 -43.90 8.44
CA CYS A 221 -15.88 -44.82 8.17
C CYS A 221 -16.95 -44.83 9.26
#